data_AF-A0A1W9TIK2-F1
#
_entry.id   AF-A0A1W9TIK2-F1
#
_cell.length_a   1.000
_cell.length_b   1.000
_cell.length_c   1.000
_cell.angle_alpha   90.00
_cell.angle_beta   90.00
_cell.angle_gamma   90.00
#
_symmetry.space_group_name_H-M   'P 1'
#
loop_
_entity.id
_entity.type
_entity.pdbx_description
1 polymer ?
#
loop_
_entity_poly.entity_id
_entity_poly.type
_entity_poly.pdbx_seq_one_letter_code
_entity_poly.pdbx_strand_id
1 'polypeptide(L)'
;MKDKGLISIEDLLENPEVKKAADNINQELIERRKYVPPKCGVFKSAYTVLKDNDDFKFSIHREARKQLPDIINNKVQSIVGLDFPEESLKQRYSKKYTIGIVFSGGPAPGGHNVIAGLYDAAKKANSETKIFGFILGPDGIMENEAIEITGSLVDSYRNLGGFTMIKTGRAKIDTKEKMALSRETCKSLGLDALVIVGGDDSNTNAAFLAQELIQDRIQVIGVPKTIDGDIQVRDAEGKVLCAMSFGFHTAARAFANAISNLCTDSSSDVKYWHI
;
A
#
# COMPACT_ATOMS: atom_id res chain seq x y z
N MET A 1 27.10 41.64 40.69
CA MET A 1 26.16 41.03 39.73
C MET A 1 26.48 39.55 39.69
N LYS A 2 25.56 38.67 40.15
CA LYS A 2 25.81 37.22 40.09
C LYS A 2 25.77 36.78 38.64
N ASP A 3 26.86 36.18 38.21
CA ASP A 3 27.04 35.56 36.90
C ASP A 3 25.92 34.53 36.71
N LYS A 4 24.94 34.84 35.84
CA LYS A 4 23.94 33.85 35.43
C LYS A 4 24.68 32.92 34.48
N GLY A 5 25.29 31.87 35.05
CA GLY A 5 25.97 30.83 34.29
C GLY A 5 25.11 30.42 33.10
N LEU A 6 25.64 30.64 31.91
CA LEU A 6 25.01 30.24 30.65
C LEU A 6 24.88 28.71 30.67
N ILE A 7 23.65 28.21 30.64
CA ILE A 7 23.39 26.79 30.47
C ILE A 7 23.83 26.43 29.04
N SER A 8 24.73 25.46 28.91
CA SER A 8 25.16 24.99 27.59
C SER A 8 24.02 24.28 26.86
N ILE A 9 24.05 24.25 25.53
CA ILE A 9 23.04 23.52 24.75
C ILE A 9 23.08 22.04 25.11
N GLU A 10 24.28 21.51 25.39
CA GLU A 10 24.52 20.15 25.80
C GLU A 10 23.82 19.83 27.14
N ASP A 11 23.92 20.72 28.14
CA ASP A 11 23.23 20.56 29.42
C ASP A 11 21.69 20.64 29.28
N LEU A 12 21.21 21.47 28.35
CA LEU A 12 19.79 21.55 27.99
C LEU A 12 19.31 20.26 27.32
N LEU A 13 20.08 19.70 26.39
CA LEU A 13 19.73 18.46 25.70
C LEU A 13 19.80 17.23 26.61
N GLU A 14 20.59 17.28 27.69
CA GLU A 14 20.62 16.23 28.71
C GLU A 14 19.46 16.30 29.71
N ASN A 15 18.74 17.43 29.76
CA ASN A 15 17.57 17.59 30.61
C ASN A 15 16.46 16.59 30.23
N PRO A 16 15.92 15.80 31.18
CA PRO A 16 14.89 14.79 30.89
C PRO A 16 13.64 15.33 30.21
N GLU A 17 13.20 16.56 30.54
CA GLU A 17 12.03 17.19 29.91
C GLU A 17 12.33 17.61 28.47
N VAL A 18 13.55 18.10 28.21
CA VAL A 18 14.00 18.45 26.85
C VAL A 18 14.17 17.19 26.01
N LYS A 19 14.78 16.12 26.56
CA LYS A 19 14.87 14.81 25.88
C LYS A 19 13.48 14.29 25.53
N LYS A 20 12.53 14.35 26.46
CA LYS A 20 11.15 13.92 26.23
C LYS A 20 10.42 14.78 25.19
N ALA A 21 10.66 16.09 25.17
CA ALA A 21 10.05 17.01 24.21
C ALA A 21 10.68 16.93 22.81
N ALA A 22 11.98 16.61 22.73
CA ALA A 22 12.73 16.48 21.49
C ALA A 22 12.76 15.03 20.96
N ASP A 23 12.23 14.06 21.72
CA ASP A 23 12.13 12.67 21.26
C ASP A 23 11.21 12.60 20.03
N ASN A 24 11.65 11.83 19.04
CA ASN A 24 10.85 11.53 17.86
C ASN A 24 9.69 10.56 18.20
N ILE A 25 9.71 9.96 19.39
CA ILE A 25 8.65 9.10 19.92
C ILE A 25 7.92 9.81 21.05
N ASN A 26 6.73 10.34 20.74
CA ASN A 26 5.83 10.92 21.72
C ASN A 26 4.66 9.96 22.07
N GLN A 27 3.87 10.33 23.08
CA GLN A 27 2.75 9.52 23.55
C GLN A 27 1.71 9.27 22.45
N GLU A 28 1.41 10.28 21.63
CA GLU A 28 0.46 10.18 20.52
C GLU A 28 0.92 9.13 19.49
N LEU A 29 2.22 9.07 19.19
CA LEU A 29 2.81 8.09 18.30
C LEU A 29 2.67 6.67 18.87
N ILE A 30 2.93 6.49 20.16
CA ILE A 30 2.80 5.20 20.86
C ILE A 30 1.33 4.74 20.81
N GLU A 31 0.38 5.62 21.12
CA GLU A 31 -1.04 5.33 21.07
C GLU A 31 -1.51 5.04 19.64
N ARG A 32 -1.02 5.80 18.66
CA ARG A 32 -1.33 5.59 17.25
C ARG A 32 -0.84 4.23 16.74
N ARG A 33 0.37 3.82 17.13
CA ARG A 33 0.92 2.49 16.77
C ARG A 33 0.15 1.34 17.43
N LYS A 34 -0.43 1.54 18.62
CA LYS A 34 -1.27 0.54 19.31
C LYS A 34 -2.63 0.30 18.65
N TYR A 35 -3.12 1.22 17.81
CA TYR A 35 -4.39 1.06 17.14
C TYR A 35 -4.40 -0.22 16.27
N VAL A 36 -5.41 -1.07 16.46
CA VAL A 36 -5.60 -2.28 15.66
C VAL A 36 -6.72 -2.02 14.64
N PRO A 37 -6.40 -1.93 13.33
CA PRO A 37 -7.43 -1.71 12.31
C PRO A 37 -8.48 -2.83 12.30
N PRO A 38 -9.78 -2.49 12.16
CA PRO A 38 -10.82 -3.49 12.02
C PRO A 38 -10.60 -4.28 10.72
N LYS A 39 -10.85 -5.59 10.79
CA LYS A 39 -10.76 -6.50 9.64
C LYS A 39 -12.15 -6.74 9.07
N CYS A 40 -12.25 -6.90 7.74
CA CYS A 40 -13.48 -7.37 7.11
C CYS A 40 -13.89 -8.72 7.70
N GLY A 41 -15.20 -8.95 7.87
CA GLY A 41 -15.73 -10.13 8.55
C GLY A 41 -15.25 -11.45 7.95
N VAL A 42 -15.03 -11.49 6.63
CA VAL A 42 -14.54 -12.68 5.92
C VAL A 42 -13.15 -13.13 6.39
N PHE A 43 -12.31 -12.21 6.85
CA PHE A 43 -10.97 -12.51 7.36
C PHE A 43 -10.94 -12.94 8.83
N LYS A 44 -12.12 -13.09 9.46
CA LYS A 44 -12.24 -13.70 10.80
C LYS A 44 -12.14 -15.22 10.73
N SER A 45 -12.56 -15.83 9.61
CA SER A 45 -12.40 -17.25 9.37
C SER A 45 -10.93 -17.66 9.34
N ALA A 46 -10.67 -18.93 9.66
CA ALA A 46 -9.31 -19.47 9.70
C ALA A 46 -8.65 -19.45 8.31
N TYR A 47 -9.44 -19.74 7.27
CA TYR A 47 -9.02 -19.75 5.88
C TYR A 47 -9.93 -18.88 5.02
N THR A 48 -9.41 -18.49 3.86
CA THR A 48 -10.18 -17.80 2.83
C THR A 48 -9.92 -18.39 1.46
N VAL A 49 -10.93 -18.32 0.59
CA VAL A 49 -10.86 -18.78 -0.80
C VAL A 49 -11.44 -17.74 -1.72
N LEU A 50 -10.96 -17.75 -2.97
CA LEU A 50 -11.50 -16.95 -4.05
C LEU A 50 -12.58 -17.76 -4.76
N LYS A 51 -13.74 -17.15 -4.96
CA LYS A 51 -14.81 -17.68 -5.81
C LYS A 51 -15.12 -16.68 -6.90
N ASP A 52 -15.25 -17.16 -8.12
CA ASP A 52 -15.67 -16.32 -9.23
C ASP A 52 -17.05 -15.72 -8.95
N ASN A 53 -17.19 -14.46 -9.33
CA ASN A 53 -18.39 -13.67 -9.18
C ASN A 53 -18.78 -13.15 -10.57
N ASP A 54 -19.82 -13.77 -11.13
CA ASP A 54 -20.37 -13.45 -12.44
C ASP A 54 -21.40 -12.30 -12.39
N ASP A 55 -21.60 -11.67 -11.23
CA ASP A 55 -22.57 -10.59 -11.03
C ASP A 55 -22.07 -9.22 -11.53
N PHE A 56 -20.90 -9.16 -12.17
CA PHE A 56 -20.32 -7.92 -12.71
C PHE A 56 -20.07 -8.08 -14.21
N LYS A 57 -20.47 -7.08 -15.00
CA LYS A 57 -20.31 -7.12 -16.47
C LYS A 57 -19.50 -5.94 -16.98
N PHE A 58 -18.36 -6.23 -17.57
CA PHE A 58 -17.48 -5.19 -18.13
C PHE A 58 -17.47 -5.21 -19.66
N SER A 59 -17.50 -4.03 -20.27
CA SER A 59 -17.17 -3.85 -21.68
C SER A 59 -15.65 -3.82 -21.85
N ILE A 60 -15.09 -4.83 -22.53
CA ILE A 60 -13.65 -4.91 -22.76
C ILE A 60 -13.26 -4.08 -23.97
N HIS A 61 -12.38 -3.09 -23.77
CA HIS A 61 -11.83 -2.28 -24.86
C HIS A 61 -10.99 -3.14 -25.83
N ARG A 62 -11.13 -2.90 -27.15
CA ARG A 62 -10.48 -3.69 -28.20
C ARG A 62 -8.95 -3.73 -28.04
N GLU A 63 -8.33 -2.59 -27.78
CA GLU A 63 -6.87 -2.52 -27.61
C GLU A 63 -6.40 -3.23 -26.34
N ALA A 64 -7.18 -3.19 -25.25
CA ALA A 64 -6.85 -3.94 -24.04
C ALA A 64 -6.88 -5.45 -24.30
N ARG A 65 -7.88 -5.94 -25.07
CA ARG A 65 -7.93 -7.34 -25.49
C ARG A 65 -6.72 -7.76 -26.32
N LYS A 66 -6.22 -6.87 -27.17
CA LYS A 66 -5.04 -7.13 -28.02
C LYS A 66 -3.75 -7.15 -27.21
N GLN A 67 -3.61 -6.25 -26.24
CA GLN A 67 -2.37 -6.07 -25.49
C GLN A 67 -2.25 -6.99 -24.26
N LEU A 68 -3.39 -7.38 -23.66
CA LEU A 68 -3.44 -8.16 -22.41
C LEU A 68 -4.23 -9.47 -22.58
N PRO A 69 -4.01 -10.28 -23.65
CA PRO A 69 -4.89 -11.39 -24.00
C PRO A 69 -5.02 -12.47 -22.93
N ASP A 70 -3.98 -12.66 -22.10
CA ASP A 70 -3.94 -13.76 -21.13
C ASP A 70 -4.62 -13.41 -19.80
N ILE A 71 -4.85 -12.13 -19.54
CA ILE A 71 -5.44 -11.66 -18.27
C ILE A 71 -6.77 -10.92 -18.46
N ILE A 72 -7.08 -10.43 -19.67
CA ILE A 72 -8.21 -9.52 -19.90
C ILE A 72 -9.58 -10.15 -19.61
N ASN A 73 -9.67 -11.49 -19.63
CA ASN A 73 -10.91 -12.22 -19.37
C ASN A 73 -11.00 -12.73 -17.91
N ASN A 74 -10.11 -12.30 -17.01
CA ASN A 74 -10.21 -12.64 -15.60
C ASN A 74 -11.54 -12.16 -15.03
N LYS A 75 -12.22 -13.06 -14.31
CA LYS A 75 -13.48 -12.75 -13.65
C LYS A 75 -13.25 -11.95 -12.38
N VAL A 76 -14.27 -11.19 -11.99
CA VAL A 76 -14.33 -10.66 -10.62
C VAL A 76 -14.37 -11.84 -9.65
N GLN A 77 -13.67 -11.73 -8.53
CA GLN A 77 -13.66 -12.76 -7.50
C GLN A 77 -14.14 -12.18 -6.17
N SER A 78 -14.93 -12.98 -5.46
CA SER A 78 -15.33 -12.72 -4.09
C SER A 78 -14.50 -13.57 -3.14
N ILE A 79 -14.13 -12.98 -2.00
CA ILE A 79 -13.45 -13.70 -0.93
C ILE A 79 -14.52 -14.34 -0.05
N VAL A 80 -14.35 -15.63 0.24
CA VAL A 80 -15.25 -16.40 1.12
C VAL A 80 -14.44 -17.00 2.25
N GLY A 81 -14.94 -16.88 3.48
CA GLY A 81 -14.34 -17.46 4.68
C GLY A 81 -14.69 -18.94 4.79
N LEU A 82 -13.72 -19.75 5.21
CA LEU A 82 -13.88 -21.18 5.46
C LEU A 82 -13.18 -21.55 6.77
N ASP A 83 -13.91 -22.19 7.67
CA ASP A 83 -13.33 -22.65 8.95
C ASP A 83 -12.80 -24.08 8.88
N PHE A 84 -13.39 -24.91 8.02
CA PHE A 84 -13.05 -26.34 7.87
C PHE A 84 -12.83 -26.71 6.40
N PRO A 85 -11.73 -26.25 5.76
CA PRO A 85 -11.44 -26.61 4.38
C PRO A 85 -10.83 -28.02 4.24
N GLU A 86 -10.85 -28.54 3.02
CA GLU A 86 -10.14 -29.76 2.65
C GLU A 86 -8.62 -29.64 2.88
N GLU A 87 -7.96 -30.77 3.12
CA GLU A 87 -6.54 -30.80 3.47
C GLU A 87 -5.62 -30.25 2.36
N SER A 88 -5.98 -30.50 1.10
CA SER A 88 -5.30 -29.94 -0.08
C SER A 88 -5.27 -28.41 -0.06
N LEU A 89 -6.37 -27.79 0.38
CA LEU A 89 -6.49 -26.34 0.47
C LEU A 89 -5.66 -25.77 1.62
N LYS A 90 -5.64 -26.45 2.77
CA LYS A 90 -4.78 -26.05 3.90
C LYS A 90 -3.31 -26.05 3.49
N GLN A 91 -2.86 -27.12 2.83
CA GLN A 91 -1.49 -27.24 2.35
C GLN A 91 -1.13 -26.11 1.37
N ARG A 92 -2.01 -25.79 0.43
CA ARG A 92 -1.81 -24.67 -0.50
C ARG A 92 -1.81 -23.31 0.22
N TYR A 93 -2.74 -23.09 1.15
CA TYR A 93 -2.88 -21.83 1.88
C TYR A 93 -1.66 -21.54 2.76
N SER A 94 -1.11 -22.57 3.39
CA SER A 94 0.09 -22.51 4.24
C SER A 94 1.39 -22.77 3.49
N LYS A 95 1.39 -22.77 2.15
CA LYS A 95 2.63 -22.82 1.37
C LYS A 95 3.51 -21.62 1.74
N LYS A 96 4.82 -21.83 1.79
CA LYS A 96 5.80 -20.74 1.88
C LYS A 96 5.80 -19.95 0.57
N TYR A 97 5.73 -18.63 0.68
CA TYR A 97 5.79 -17.71 -0.44
C TYR A 97 6.97 -16.74 -0.33
N THR A 98 7.39 -16.18 -1.47
CA THR A 98 8.23 -14.99 -1.54
C THR A 98 7.46 -13.89 -2.25
N ILE A 99 7.22 -12.77 -1.55
CA ILE A 99 6.33 -11.70 -2.03
C ILE A 99 7.12 -10.40 -2.15
N GLY A 100 7.12 -9.79 -3.33
CA GLY A 100 7.60 -8.42 -3.54
C GLY A 100 6.49 -7.40 -3.30
N ILE A 101 6.80 -6.23 -2.79
CA ILE A 101 5.88 -5.09 -2.68
C ILE A 101 6.59 -3.78 -3.04
N VAL A 102 5.90 -2.89 -3.75
CA VAL A 102 6.44 -1.59 -4.17
C VAL A 102 5.40 -0.48 -3.98
N PHE A 103 5.87 0.70 -3.57
CA PHE A 103 5.08 1.93 -3.60
C PHE A 103 5.34 2.70 -4.90
N SER A 104 4.32 2.99 -5.68
CA SER A 104 4.42 3.75 -6.93
C SER A 104 3.55 5.01 -6.92
N GLY A 105 4.11 6.13 -7.34
CA GLY A 105 3.42 7.43 -7.40
C GLY A 105 3.56 8.29 -6.15
N GLY A 106 2.72 9.32 -6.04
CA GLY A 106 2.68 10.17 -4.84
C GLY A 106 2.17 9.42 -3.60
N PRO A 107 2.66 9.75 -2.40
CA PRO A 107 2.24 9.08 -1.17
C PRO A 107 0.75 9.33 -0.88
N ALA A 108 0.14 8.37 -0.20
CA ALA A 108 -1.24 8.49 0.29
C ALA A 108 -1.33 7.96 1.73
N PRO A 109 -2.11 8.59 2.63
CA PRO A 109 -2.29 8.08 3.98
C PRO A 109 -2.83 6.65 3.97
N GLY A 110 -2.10 5.72 4.62
CA GLY A 110 -2.49 4.30 4.72
C GLY A 110 -1.55 3.31 4.02
N GLY A 111 -0.55 3.77 3.25
CA GLY A 111 0.37 2.86 2.55
C GLY A 111 1.11 1.88 3.46
N HIS A 112 1.62 2.35 4.61
CA HIS A 112 2.26 1.48 5.59
C HIS A 112 1.31 0.40 6.13
N ASN A 113 0.01 0.69 6.24
CA ASN A 113 -1.00 -0.28 6.66
C ASN A 113 -1.27 -1.36 5.59
N VAL A 114 -1.04 -1.06 4.31
CA VAL A 114 -1.07 -2.08 3.24
C VAL A 114 0.06 -3.08 3.46
N ILE A 115 1.29 -2.60 3.69
CA ILE A 115 2.43 -3.49 4.01
C ILE A 115 2.18 -4.26 5.31
N ALA A 116 1.69 -3.60 6.35
CA ALA A 116 1.40 -4.25 7.64
C ALA A 116 0.34 -5.36 7.50
N GLY A 117 -0.75 -5.10 6.77
CA GLY A 117 -1.79 -6.09 6.51
C GLY A 117 -1.29 -7.28 5.69
N LEU A 118 -0.49 -7.02 4.64
CA LEU A 118 0.17 -8.05 3.86
C LEU A 118 1.11 -8.90 4.73
N TYR A 119 1.93 -8.25 5.54
CA TYR A 119 2.88 -8.89 6.43
C TYR A 119 2.19 -9.80 7.45
N ASP A 120 1.20 -9.28 8.16
CA ASP A 120 0.47 -10.04 9.17
C ASP A 120 -0.27 -11.23 8.56
N ALA A 121 -0.89 -11.06 7.38
CA ALA A 121 -1.59 -12.14 6.68
C ALA A 121 -0.62 -13.23 6.19
N ALA A 122 0.50 -12.84 5.58
CA ALA A 122 1.52 -13.75 5.08
C ALA A 122 2.17 -14.55 6.21
N LYS A 123 2.57 -13.88 7.30
CA LYS A 123 3.17 -14.53 8.47
C LYS A 123 2.19 -15.42 9.22
N LYS A 124 0.90 -15.05 9.27
CA LYS A 124 -0.16 -15.91 9.84
C LYS A 124 -0.36 -17.18 9.01
N ALA A 125 -0.28 -17.09 7.68
CA ALA A 125 -0.45 -18.24 6.80
C ALA A 125 0.75 -19.20 6.84
N ASN A 126 1.97 -18.64 6.82
CA ASN A 126 3.23 -19.36 7.00
C ASN A 126 4.32 -18.40 7.51
N SER A 127 4.91 -18.69 8.67
CA SER A 127 5.94 -17.84 9.31
C SER A 127 7.23 -17.70 8.49
N GLU A 128 7.53 -18.67 7.62
CA GLU A 128 8.72 -18.68 6.75
C GLU A 128 8.54 -17.87 5.47
N THR A 129 7.34 -17.38 5.16
CA THR A 129 7.09 -16.51 4.00
C THR A 129 7.93 -15.25 4.09
N LYS A 130 8.63 -14.90 3.01
CA LYS A 130 9.47 -13.71 2.91
C LYS A 130 8.76 -12.59 2.17
N ILE A 131 8.99 -11.36 2.60
CA ILE A 131 8.44 -10.17 1.96
C ILE A 131 9.59 -9.22 1.66
N PHE A 132 9.71 -8.82 0.41
CA PHE A 132 10.70 -7.85 -0.06
C PHE A 132 10.02 -6.55 -0.44
N GLY A 133 10.53 -5.44 0.08
CA GLY A 133 10.10 -4.10 -0.28
C GLY A 133 11.08 -3.47 -1.26
N PHE A 134 10.62 -3.15 -2.47
CA PHE A 134 11.44 -2.47 -3.47
C PHE A 134 11.60 -0.99 -3.13
N ILE A 135 12.85 -0.55 -3.14
CA ILE A 135 13.23 0.80 -2.69
C ILE A 135 13.00 1.82 -3.81
N LEU A 136 12.51 3.01 -3.45
CA LEU A 136 12.32 4.14 -4.39
C LEU A 136 11.36 3.85 -5.54
N GLY A 137 10.43 2.91 -5.37
CA GLY A 137 9.35 2.64 -6.33
C GLY A 137 9.76 1.70 -7.46
N PRO A 138 9.17 1.83 -8.66
CA PRO A 138 9.43 0.89 -9.76
C PRO A 138 10.90 0.82 -10.21
N ASP A 139 11.69 1.86 -9.97
CA ASP A 139 13.14 1.85 -10.22
C ASP A 139 13.82 0.74 -9.41
N GLY A 140 13.45 0.55 -8.14
CA GLY A 140 14.01 -0.53 -7.33
C GLY A 140 13.70 -1.93 -7.87
N ILE A 141 12.61 -2.10 -8.63
CA ILE A 141 12.35 -3.37 -9.34
C ILE A 141 13.34 -3.54 -10.49
N MET A 142 13.54 -2.51 -11.30
CA MET A 142 14.43 -2.58 -12.47
C MET A 142 15.91 -2.71 -12.07
N GLU A 143 16.29 -2.11 -10.94
CA GLU A 143 17.66 -2.08 -10.42
C GLU A 143 17.96 -3.22 -9.43
N ASN A 144 16.95 -4.06 -9.11
CA ASN A 144 17.04 -5.13 -8.10
C ASN A 144 17.42 -4.61 -6.69
N GLU A 145 16.91 -3.42 -6.34
CA GLU A 145 17.12 -2.77 -5.05
C GLU A 145 15.91 -3.04 -4.13
N ALA A 146 16.07 -4.02 -3.26
CA ALA A 146 15.03 -4.44 -2.32
C ALA A 146 15.58 -4.73 -0.92
N ILE A 147 14.75 -4.51 0.10
CA ILE A 147 15.03 -4.90 1.48
C ILE A 147 14.03 -5.95 1.95
N GLU A 148 14.46 -6.87 2.83
CA GLU A 148 13.51 -7.76 3.51
C GLU A 148 12.70 -6.97 4.55
N ILE A 149 11.37 -7.06 4.45
CA ILE A 149 10.46 -6.44 5.41
C ILE A 149 10.36 -7.34 6.64
N THR A 150 10.80 -6.82 7.78
CA THR A 150 10.79 -7.52 9.08
C THR A 150 9.67 -7.02 9.99
N GLY A 151 9.32 -7.79 11.02
CA GLY A 151 8.27 -7.42 11.98
C GLY A 151 8.59 -6.12 12.71
N SER A 152 9.84 -5.95 13.16
CA SER A 152 10.30 -4.72 13.81
C SER A 152 10.22 -3.49 12.88
N LEU A 153 10.52 -3.67 11.59
CA LEU A 153 10.34 -2.63 10.59
C LEU A 153 8.86 -2.27 10.46
N VAL A 154 7.99 -3.26 10.27
CA VAL A 154 6.53 -3.03 10.16
C VAL A 154 5.99 -2.31 11.39
N ASP A 155 6.31 -2.78 12.59
CA ASP A 155 5.85 -2.21 13.87
C ASP A 155 6.26 -0.75 14.04
N SER A 156 7.41 -0.35 13.48
CA SER A 156 7.88 1.04 13.49
C SER A 156 7.03 1.97 12.62
N TYR A 157 6.29 1.46 11.64
CA TYR A 157 5.50 2.27 10.70
C TYR A 157 3.99 2.03 10.78
N ARG A 158 3.52 1.10 11.62
CA ARG A 158 2.08 0.82 11.77
C ARG A 158 1.29 2.10 12.04
N ASN A 159 0.23 2.29 11.26
CA ASN A 159 -0.72 3.40 11.38
C ASN A 159 -0.14 4.80 11.14
N LEU A 160 1.12 4.90 10.67
CA LEU A 160 1.77 6.16 10.34
C LEU A 160 1.54 6.55 8.88
N GLY A 161 1.48 7.86 8.63
CA GLY A 161 1.40 8.41 7.29
C GLY A 161 2.70 8.28 6.50
N GLY A 162 2.66 8.74 5.25
CA GLY A 162 3.81 8.70 4.34
C GLY A 162 4.08 7.30 3.79
N PHE A 163 5.06 7.24 2.87
CA PHE A 163 5.57 6.03 2.21
C PHE A 163 7.04 5.80 2.59
N THR A 164 7.42 6.18 3.81
CA THR A 164 8.81 6.27 4.25
C THR A 164 9.48 4.92 4.49
N MET A 165 8.70 3.85 4.71
CA MET A 165 9.22 2.50 4.95
C MET A 165 10.12 1.97 3.82
N ILE A 166 9.72 2.18 2.56
CA ILE A 166 10.47 1.72 1.36
C ILE A 166 10.65 2.84 0.31
N LYS A 167 10.19 4.06 0.62
CA LYS A 167 10.16 5.21 -0.29
C LYS A 167 9.30 4.91 -1.53
N THR A 168 9.23 5.85 -2.45
CA THR A 168 8.40 5.72 -3.65
C THR A 168 9.00 6.49 -4.81
N GLY A 169 8.56 6.14 -6.02
CA GLY A 169 9.02 6.72 -7.28
C GLY A 169 7.92 6.67 -8.34
N ARG A 170 8.15 7.34 -9.46
CA ARG A 170 7.17 7.52 -10.55
C ARG A 170 7.59 6.85 -11.86
N ALA A 171 8.66 6.05 -11.85
CA ALA A 171 9.12 5.40 -13.05
C ALA A 171 8.05 4.51 -13.69
N LYS A 172 8.01 4.54 -15.02
CA LYS A 172 7.14 3.70 -15.85
C LYS A 172 7.94 2.52 -16.39
N ILE A 173 7.34 1.33 -16.35
CA ILE A 173 7.87 0.11 -16.97
C ILE A 173 7.17 -0.03 -18.32
N ASP A 174 7.58 0.81 -19.26
CA ASP A 174 6.90 1.08 -20.53
C ASP A 174 7.73 0.72 -21.77
N THR A 175 8.94 0.20 -21.57
CA THR A 175 9.79 -0.32 -22.64
C THR A 175 10.07 -1.81 -22.45
N LYS A 176 10.45 -2.50 -23.53
CA LYS A 176 10.78 -3.93 -23.47
C LYS A 176 11.97 -4.20 -22.58
N GLU A 177 12.94 -3.29 -22.56
CA GLU A 177 14.15 -3.38 -21.74
C GLU A 177 13.80 -3.28 -20.25
N LYS A 178 12.99 -2.30 -19.87
CA LYS A 178 12.52 -2.15 -18.48
C LYS A 178 11.68 -3.34 -18.02
N MET A 179 10.83 -3.86 -18.91
CA MET A 179 10.04 -5.06 -18.65
C MET A 179 10.93 -6.29 -18.44
N ALA A 180 11.95 -6.47 -19.28
CA ALA A 180 12.92 -7.56 -19.16
C ALA A 180 13.71 -7.48 -17.84
N LEU A 181 14.21 -6.29 -17.48
CA LEU A 181 14.88 -6.06 -16.18
C LEU A 181 13.97 -6.40 -15.01
N SER A 182 12.71 -5.93 -15.05
CA SER A 182 11.74 -6.20 -13.99
C SER A 182 11.44 -7.71 -13.85
N ARG A 183 11.32 -8.41 -14.98
CA ARG A 183 11.14 -9.86 -15.03
C ARG A 183 12.34 -10.61 -14.49
N GLU A 184 13.56 -10.19 -14.85
CA GLU A 184 14.80 -10.75 -14.35
C GLU A 184 14.90 -10.61 -12.82
N THR A 185 14.64 -9.42 -12.28
CA THR A 185 14.61 -9.18 -10.83
C THR A 185 13.59 -10.07 -10.12
N CYS A 186 12.35 -10.16 -10.64
CA CYS A 186 11.33 -11.01 -10.01
C CYS A 186 11.75 -12.49 -9.97
N LYS A 187 12.44 -12.96 -11.01
CA LYS A 187 12.93 -14.35 -11.09
C LYS A 187 14.15 -14.58 -10.22
N SER A 188 15.09 -13.64 -10.17
CA SER A 188 16.33 -13.77 -9.38
C SER A 188 16.02 -13.80 -7.87
N LEU A 189 15.02 -13.03 -7.43
CA LEU A 189 14.50 -13.05 -6.06
C LEU A 189 13.58 -14.25 -5.78
N GLY A 190 13.21 -15.03 -6.79
CA GLY A 190 12.31 -16.18 -6.67
C GLY A 190 10.91 -15.77 -6.18
N LEU A 191 10.38 -14.64 -6.66
CA LEU A 191 9.07 -14.15 -6.25
C LEU A 191 7.95 -15.08 -6.73
N ASP A 192 7.03 -15.43 -5.85
CA ASP A 192 5.74 -16.02 -6.22
C ASP A 192 4.71 -14.92 -6.55
N ALA A 193 4.86 -13.72 -5.98
CA ALA A 193 3.96 -12.61 -6.20
C ALA A 193 4.64 -11.24 -6.09
N LEU A 194 4.12 -10.25 -6.81
CA LEU A 194 4.49 -8.84 -6.76
C LEU A 194 3.24 -7.98 -6.50
N VAL A 195 3.28 -7.19 -5.42
CA VAL A 195 2.21 -6.27 -5.03
C VAL A 195 2.59 -4.84 -5.40
N ILE A 196 1.78 -4.18 -6.22
CA ILE A 196 2.01 -2.81 -6.67
C ILE A 196 0.98 -1.90 -6.04
N VAL A 197 1.42 -1.01 -5.16
CA VAL A 197 0.56 -0.06 -4.46
C VAL A 197 0.69 1.30 -5.12
N GLY A 198 -0.32 1.71 -5.89
CA GLY A 198 -0.18 2.89 -6.73
C GLY A 198 -1.46 3.40 -7.40
N GLY A 199 -1.27 4.41 -8.25
CA GLY A 199 -2.34 5.10 -8.98
C GLY A 199 -2.82 4.33 -10.21
N ASP A 200 -3.52 5.02 -11.10
CA ASP A 200 -3.94 4.53 -12.42
C ASP A 200 -2.75 4.15 -13.30
N ASP A 201 -1.73 5.02 -13.38
CA ASP A 201 -0.47 4.77 -14.08
C ASP A 201 0.23 3.51 -13.52
N SER A 202 0.27 3.37 -12.20
CA SER A 202 0.92 2.24 -11.52
C SER A 202 0.16 0.93 -11.72
N ASN A 203 -1.18 0.96 -11.68
CA ASN A 203 -2.00 -0.23 -11.93
C ASN A 203 -2.03 -0.60 -13.42
N THR A 204 -1.79 0.37 -14.32
CA THR A 204 -1.52 0.09 -15.73
C THR A 204 -0.23 -0.73 -15.86
N ASN A 205 0.88 -0.29 -15.24
CA ASN A 205 2.11 -1.11 -15.20
C ASN A 205 1.87 -2.49 -14.59
N ALA A 206 1.06 -2.58 -13.53
CA ALA A 206 0.71 -3.86 -12.92
C ALA A 206 0.02 -4.82 -13.88
N ALA A 207 -0.89 -4.33 -14.73
CA ALA A 207 -1.57 -5.16 -15.74
C ALA A 207 -0.58 -5.69 -16.79
N PHE A 208 0.31 -4.83 -17.31
CA PHE A 208 1.32 -5.27 -18.28
C PHE A 208 2.35 -6.23 -17.68
N LEU A 209 2.76 -6.01 -16.42
CA LEU A 209 3.62 -6.96 -15.69
C LEU A 209 2.90 -8.30 -15.46
N ALA A 210 1.62 -8.29 -15.11
CA ALA A 210 0.84 -9.52 -14.95
C ALA A 210 0.80 -10.33 -16.25
N GLN A 211 0.58 -9.65 -17.38
CA GLN A 211 0.59 -10.25 -18.72
C GLN A 211 1.96 -10.84 -19.07
N GLU A 212 3.06 -10.16 -18.74
CA GLU A 212 4.42 -10.64 -19.03
C GLU A 212 4.84 -11.82 -18.13
N LEU A 213 4.52 -11.75 -16.84
CA LEU A 213 5.04 -12.68 -15.82
C LEU A 213 4.20 -13.95 -15.65
N ILE A 214 3.07 -14.06 -16.36
CA ILE A 214 2.16 -15.20 -16.23
C ILE A 214 2.83 -16.55 -16.51
N GLN A 215 3.75 -16.60 -17.48
CA GLN A 215 4.47 -17.81 -17.86
C GLN A 215 5.52 -18.22 -16.81
N ASP A 216 6.05 -17.25 -16.06
CA ASP A 216 6.95 -17.51 -14.94
C ASP A 216 6.20 -17.88 -13.66
N ARG A 217 4.86 -17.91 -13.70
CA ARG A 217 3.97 -18.21 -12.56
C ARG A 217 4.13 -17.21 -11.39
N ILE A 218 4.48 -15.97 -11.70
CA ILE A 218 4.57 -14.89 -10.72
C ILE A 218 3.28 -14.08 -10.80
N GLN A 219 2.54 -14.00 -9.69
CA GLN A 219 1.29 -13.26 -9.63
C GLN A 219 1.56 -11.76 -9.46
N VAL A 220 0.80 -10.90 -10.13
CA VAL A 220 0.89 -9.44 -9.91
C VAL A 220 -0.45 -8.93 -9.39
N ILE A 221 -0.40 -8.20 -8.28
CA ILE A 221 -1.58 -7.71 -7.55
C ILE A 221 -1.50 -6.19 -7.41
N GLY A 222 -2.47 -5.48 -7.97
CA GLY A 222 -2.61 -4.03 -7.82
C GLY A 222 -3.38 -3.63 -6.57
N VAL A 223 -2.96 -2.57 -5.89
CA VAL A 223 -3.69 -1.94 -4.78
C VAL A 223 -4.01 -0.48 -5.13
N PRO A 224 -5.30 -0.09 -5.16
CA PRO A 224 -5.73 1.23 -5.65
C PRO A 224 -5.41 2.35 -4.64
N LYS A 225 -4.36 3.12 -4.94
CA LYS A 225 -3.84 4.21 -4.11
C LYS A 225 -3.91 5.53 -4.88
N THR A 226 -4.66 6.50 -4.37
CA THR A 226 -4.62 7.90 -4.83
C THR A 226 -5.44 8.77 -3.88
N ILE A 227 -4.96 9.99 -3.63
CA ILE A 227 -5.71 10.98 -2.83
C ILE A 227 -6.75 11.71 -3.68
N ASP A 228 -6.67 11.58 -5.01
CA ASP A 228 -7.51 12.31 -5.97
C ASP A 228 -8.90 11.66 -6.12
N GLY A 229 -9.05 10.41 -5.68
CA GLY A 229 -10.31 9.68 -5.71
C GLY A 229 -10.76 9.26 -7.12
N ASP A 230 -9.82 9.24 -8.06
CA ASP A 230 -10.03 8.99 -9.49
C ASP A 230 -9.94 7.51 -9.90
N ILE A 231 -9.54 6.62 -8.98
CA ILE A 231 -9.62 5.17 -9.19
C ILE A 231 -10.90 4.62 -8.56
N GLN A 232 -11.95 4.60 -9.38
CA GLN A 232 -13.24 3.99 -9.06
C GLN A 232 -13.62 3.03 -10.19
N VAL A 233 -14.18 1.88 -9.83
CA VAL A 233 -14.56 0.85 -10.82
C VAL A 233 -16.03 0.53 -10.66
N ARG A 234 -16.76 0.73 -11.75
CA ARG A 234 -18.14 0.33 -11.93
C ARG A 234 -18.26 -0.56 -13.16
N ASP A 235 -19.19 -1.50 -13.12
CA ASP A 235 -19.52 -2.30 -14.28
C ASP A 235 -20.46 -1.55 -15.26
N ALA A 236 -20.87 -2.21 -16.34
CA ALA A 236 -21.70 -1.62 -17.39
C ALA A 236 -23.10 -1.19 -16.90
N GLU A 237 -23.58 -1.81 -15.82
CA GLU A 237 -24.86 -1.49 -15.16
C GLU A 237 -24.71 -0.52 -13.98
N GLY A 238 -23.49 -0.02 -13.72
CA GLY A 238 -23.22 0.97 -12.68
C GLY A 238 -22.97 0.40 -11.27
N LYS A 239 -22.91 -0.93 -11.14
CA LYS A 239 -22.59 -1.61 -9.88
C LYS A 239 -21.15 -1.32 -9.48
N VAL A 240 -20.95 -0.99 -8.20
CA VAL A 240 -19.64 -0.60 -7.68
C VAL A 240 -18.80 -1.83 -7.36
N LEU A 241 -17.64 -1.97 -8.00
CA LEU A 241 -16.60 -2.93 -7.65
C LEU A 241 -15.53 -2.29 -6.75
N CYS A 242 -15.04 -1.10 -7.14
CA CYS A 242 -14.12 -0.30 -6.36
C CYS A 242 -14.76 1.06 -6.11
N ALA A 243 -15.20 1.31 -4.87
CA ALA A 243 -15.90 2.54 -4.52
C ALA A 243 -14.96 3.75 -4.44
N MET A 244 -13.75 3.53 -3.93
CA MET A 244 -12.79 4.60 -3.65
C MET A 244 -11.39 4.03 -3.45
N SER A 245 -10.37 4.78 -3.88
CA SER A 245 -8.98 4.52 -3.54
C SER A 245 -8.67 4.84 -2.08
N PHE A 246 -7.67 4.16 -1.50
CA PHE A 246 -7.23 4.56 -0.17
C PHE A 246 -6.44 5.87 -0.24
N GLY A 247 -6.53 6.66 0.84
CA GLY A 247 -5.89 7.96 0.99
C GLY A 247 -6.84 9.14 0.78
N PHE A 248 -7.79 9.03 -0.16
CA PHE A 248 -8.78 10.08 -0.46
C PHE A 248 -9.47 10.61 0.79
N HIS A 249 -10.07 9.72 1.60
CA HIS A 249 -10.82 10.12 2.80
C HIS A 249 -9.99 10.97 3.77
N THR A 250 -8.75 10.55 4.06
CA THR A 250 -7.88 11.27 5.00
C THR A 250 -7.43 12.62 4.42
N ALA A 251 -7.09 12.67 3.13
CA ALA A 251 -6.71 13.90 2.46
C ALA A 251 -7.87 14.90 2.40
N ALA A 252 -9.04 14.46 1.93
CA ALA A 252 -10.25 15.27 1.84
C ALA A 252 -10.66 15.83 3.22
N ARG A 253 -10.59 15.01 4.28
CA ARG A 253 -10.87 15.47 5.65
C ARG A 253 -9.88 16.54 6.12
N ALA A 254 -8.59 16.37 5.82
CA ALA A 254 -7.57 17.37 6.18
C ALA A 254 -7.81 18.70 5.45
N PHE A 255 -8.10 18.65 4.15
CA PHE A 255 -8.42 19.85 3.36
C PHE A 255 -9.70 20.52 3.82
N ALA A 256 -10.75 19.76 4.11
CA ALA A 256 -12.01 20.29 4.63
C ALA A 256 -11.80 21.02 5.97
N ASN A 257 -10.98 20.48 6.87
CA ASN A 257 -10.63 21.15 8.13
C ASN A 257 -9.87 22.46 7.89
N ALA A 258 -8.90 22.47 6.97
CA ALA A 258 -8.15 23.67 6.63
C ALA A 258 -9.07 24.76 6.04
N ILE A 259 -9.93 24.40 5.10
CA ILE A 259 -10.93 25.31 4.51
C ILE A 259 -11.89 25.82 5.60
N SER A 260 -12.38 24.94 6.47
CA SER A 260 -13.26 25.32 7.59
C SER A 260 -12.61 26.37 8.51
N ASN A 261 -11.31 26.22 8.80
CA ASN A 261 -10.58 27.19 9.61
C ASN A 261 -10.47 28.54 8.89
N LEU A 262 -10.18 28.55 7.59
CA LEU A 262 -10.14 29.78 6.78
C LEU A 262 -11.52 30.45 6.70
N CYS A 263 -12.59 29.68 6.52
CA CYS A 263 -13.95 30.22 6.54
C CYS A 263 -14.29 30.86 7.89
N THR A 264 -13.86 30.23 9.00
CA THR A 264 -14.06 30.77 10.34
C THR A 264 -13.28 32.07 10.54
N ASP A 265 -12.02 32.12 10.11
CA ASP A 265 -11.19 33.34 10.17
C ASP A 265 -11.80 34.47 9.31
N SER A 266 -12.16 34.16 8.06
CA SER A 266 -12.84 35.12 7.16
C SER A 266 -14.18 35.60 7.70
N SER A 267 -14.91 34.76 8.45
CA SER A 267 -16.17 35.21 9.07
C SER A 267 -15.96 36.23 10.19
N SER A 268 -14.72 36.37 10.69
CA SER A 268 -14.37 37.33 11.73
C SER A 268 -14.16 38.75 11.20
N ASP A 269 -13.90 38.94 9.89
CA ASP A 269 -13.73 40.26 9.28
C ASP A 269 -13.99 40.25 7.75
N VAL A 270 -14.60 41.30 7.20
CA VAL A 270 -15.07 41.35 5.79
C VAL A 270 -13.99 41.91 4.86
N LYS A 271 -12.77 41.34 4.89
CA LYS A 271 -11.63 41.84 4.11
C LYS A 271 -10.81 40.79 3.36
N TYR A 272 -11.02 39.51 3.64
CA TYR A 272 -10.21 38.44 3.06
C TYR A 272 -10.96 37.63 2.01
N TRP A 273 -10.25 37.30 0.94
CA TRP A 273 -10.64 36.34 -0.10
C TRP A 273 -9.52 35.31 -0.21
N HIS A 274 -9.74 34.11 0.34
CA HIS A 274 -8.78 33.01 0.23
C HIS A 274 -8.98 32.25 -1.09
N ILE A 275 -7.88 31.92 -1.76
CA ILE A 275 -7.82 31.14 -3.01
C ILE A 275 -7.18 29.79 -2.70
#